data_AF-A0A699QUI7-F1
#
_entry.id   AF-A0A699QUI7-F1
#
_cell.length_a   1.000
_cell.length_b   1.000
_cell.length_c   1.000
_cell.angle_alpha   90.00
_cell.angle_beta   90.00
_cell.angle_gamma   90.00
#
_symmetry.space_group_name_H-M   'P 1'
#
loop_
_entity.id
_entity.type
_entity.pdbx_description
1 polymer ?
#
loop_
_entity_poly.entity_id
_entity_poly.type
_entity_poly.pdbx_seq_one_letter_code
_entity_poly.pdbx_strand_id
1 'polypeptide(L)'
;KQEELWQSKESLLIRDLTNALKIIDQLRNEKERLEEQKDEKIKKLKAQLQKRKEEVEVQFFEEEFPPLGSSQVARPFMEAEIHHFGNATSSPKVRKITNQLYNVKVEFDIPDCSTFGTTAIIDTGASACCINKKVVPKEALEPLIDDVFFNGLNSRQQATHKIKQGNFLIEGNKFRIPIIYAFDMNDSNGIEMLIRANFLRSMKGGIR
;
A
#
# COMPACT_ATOMS: atom_id res chain seq x y z
N LYS A 1 -5.48 -43.76 -61.94
CA LYS A 1 -4.69 -42.50 -61.86
C LYS A 1 -5.39 -41.37 -61.11
N GLN A 2 -6.51 -40.79 -61.57
CA GLN A 2 -7.18 -39.71 -60.80
C GLN A 2 -7.82 -40.20 -59.50
N GLU A 3 -8.50 -41.36 -59.53
CA GLU A 3 -9.11 -41.99 -58.35
C GLU A 3 -8.08 -42.28 -57.23
N GLU A 4 -6.93 -42.85 -57.59
CA GLU A 4 -5.84 -43.17 -56.65
C GLU A 4 -5.22 -41.91 -56.04
N LEU A 5 -5.12 -40.82 -56.82
CA LEU A 5 -4.64 -39.53 -56.32
C LEU A 5 -5.63 -38.92 -55.33
N TRP A 6 -6.92 -39.08 -55.58
CA TRP A 6 -7.98 -38.59 -54.71
C TRP A 6 -8.01 -39.36 -53.38
N GLN A 7 -7.96 -40.69 -53.42
CA GLN A 7 -7.88 -41.51 -52.20
C GLN A 7 -6.61 -41.27 -51.39
N SER A 8 -5.47 -41.01 -52.05
CA SER A 8 -4.22 -40.64 -51.36
C SER A 8 -4.34 -39.29 -50.62
N LYS A 9 -4.97 -38.29 -51.24
CA LYS A 9 -5.23 -36.98 -50.62
C LYS A 9 -6.21 -37.09 -49.46
N GLU A 10 -7.26 -37.88 -49.61
CA GLU A 10 -8.25 -38.13 -48.56
C GLU A 10 -7.61 -38.81 -47.33
N SER A 11 -6.80 -39.84 -47.56
CA SER A 11 -6.03 -40.53 -46.51
C SER A 11 -5.08 -39.58 -45.76
N LEU A 12 -4.41 -38.68 -46.50
CA LEU A 12 -3.55 -37.66 -45.91
C LEU A 12 -4.33 -36.68 -45.03
N LEU A 13 -5.47 -36.18 -45.51
CA LEU A 13 -6.36 -35.27 -44.78
C LEU A 13 -6.89 -35.90 -43.48
N ILE A 14 -7.32 -37.16 -43.54
CA ILE A 14 -7.80 -37.90 -42.36
C ILE A 14 -6.69 -38.04 -41.32
N ARG A 15 -5.46 -38.34 -41.76
CA ARG A 15 -4.29 -38.44 -40.87
C ARG A 15 -3.98 -37.11 -40.20
N ASP A 16 -3.96 -36.03 -40.97
CA ASP A 16 -3.64 -34.69 -40.46
C ASP A 16 -4.72 -34.20 -39.48
N LEU A 17 -6.00 -34.46 -39.77
CA LEU A 17 -7.12 -34.18 -38.87
C LEU A 17 -7.00 -34.98 -37.56
N THR A 18 -6.63 -36.26 -37.66
CA THR A 18 -6.43 -37.12 -36.48
C THR A 18 -5.28 -36.61 -35.61
N ASN A 19 -4.19 -36.16 -36.22
CA ASN A 19 -3.06 -35.58 -35.51
C ASN A 19 -3.44 -34.26 -34.83
N ALA A 20 -4.18 -33.38 -35.52
CA ALA A 20 -4.65 -32.12 -34.95
C ALA A 20 -5.57 -32.36 -33.74
N LEU A 21 -6.47 -33.34 -33.80
CA LEU A 21 -7.33 -33.72 -32.67
C LEU A 21 -6.52 -34.20 -31.47
N LYS A 22 -5.47 -35.01 -31.67
CA LYS A 22 -4.57 -35.43 -30.59
C LYS A 22 -3.86 -34.25 -29.94
N ILE A 23 -3.40 -33.28 -30.72
CA ILE A 23 -2.73 -32.07 -30.21
C ILE A 23 -3.70 -31.23 -29.38
N ILE A 24 -4.94 -31.06 -29.85
CA ILE A 24 -5.98 -30.32 -29.10
C ILE A 24 -6.25 -30.97 -27.75
N ASP A 25 -6.32 -32.30 -27.71
CA ASP A 25 -6.55 -33.05 -26.47
C ASP A 25 -5.38 -32.89 -25.48
N GLN A 26 -4.14 -32.96 -25.98
CA GLN A 26 -2.94 -32.69 -25.18
C GLN A 26 -2.94 -31.27 -24.60
N LEU A 27 -3.27 -30.26 -25.41
CA LEU A 27 -3.33 -28.86 -24.96
C LEU A 27 -4.43 -28.63 -23.90
N ARG A 28 -5.56 -29.33 -24.01
CA ARG A 28 -6.63 -29.28 -22.99
C ARG A 28 -6.13 -29.83 -21.66
N ASN A 29 -5.50 -31.00 -21.66
CA ASN A 29 -4.96 -31.62 -20.47
C ASN A 29 -3.86 -30.76 -19.82
N GLU A 30 -2.99 -30.14 -20.63
CA GLU A 30 -1.94 -29.27 -20.10
C GLU A 30 -2.51 -27.96 -19.51
N LYS A 31 -3.56 -27.39 -20.12
CA LYS A 31 -4.26 -26.23 -19.57
C LYS A 31 -4.86 -26.53 -18.20
N GLU A 32 -5.53 -27.68 -18.06
CA GLU A 32 -6.13 -28.10 -16.79
C GLU A 32 -5.07 -28.25 -15.68
N ARG A 33 -3.95 -28.91 -16.00
CA ARG A 33 -2.81 -29.04 -15.07
C ARG A 33 -2.23 -27.69 -14.63
N LEU A 34 -2.14 -26.71 -15.54
CA LEU A 34 -1.64 -25.37 -15.22
C LEU A 34 -2.62 -24.60 -14.33
N GLU A 35 -3.93 -24.76 -14.54
CA GLU A 35 -4.98 -24.17 -13.71
C GLU A 35 -4.89 -24.70 -12.26
N GLU A 36 -4.75 -26.01 -12.08
CA GLU A 36 -4.58 -26.64 -10.77
C GLU A 36 -3.32 -26.16 -10.05
N GLN A 37 -2.18 -26.05 -10.77
CA GLN A 37 -0.95 -25.52 -10.19
C GLN A 37 -1.07 -24.07 -9.74
N LYS A 38 -1.82 -23.25 -10.50
CA LYS A 38 -2.09 -21.85 -10.16
C LYS A 38 -2.93 -21.77 -8.88
N ASP A 39 -3.97 -22.59 -8.77
CA ASP A 39 -4.87 -22.60 -7.62
C ASP A 39 -4.18 -23.08 -6.35
N GLU A 40 -3.35 -24.12 -6.44
CA GLU A 40 -2.52 -24.57 -5.32
C GLU A 40 -1.50 -23.51 -4.88
N LYS A 41 -0.91 -22.77 -5.82
CA LYS A 41 0.01 -21.67 -5.51
C LYS A 41 -0.71 -20.51 -4.83
N ILE A 42 -1.91 -20.16 -5.29
CA ILE A 42 -2.76 -19.14 -4.66
C ILE A 42 -3.13 -19.58 -3.24
N LYS A 43 -3.52 -20.84 -3.04
CA LYS A 43 -3.86 -21.38 -1.71
C LYS A 43 -2.68 -21.31 -0.75
N LYS A 44 -1.48 -21.71 -1.19
CA LYS A 44 -0.25 -21.60 -0.39
C LYS A 44 0.08 -20.15 -0.03
N LEU A 45 -0.01 -19.21 -0.98
CA LEU A 45 0.25 -17.79 -0.73
C LEU A 45 -0.77 -17.19 0.27
N LYS A 46 -2.05 -17.53 0.14
CA LYS A 46 -3.09 -17.10 1.08
C LYS A 46 -2.82 -17.63 2.50
N ALA A 47 -2.45 -18.90 2.63
CA ALA A 47 -2.12 -19.49 3.93
C ALA A 47 -0.87 -18.83 4.57
N GLN A 48 0.16 -18.54 3.78
CA GLN A 48 1.35 -17.82 4.27
C GLN A 48 1.01 -16.40 4.75
N LEU A 49 0.15 -15.67 4.01
CA LEU A 49 -0.30 -14.34 4.41
C LEU A 49 -1.12 -14.37 5.71
N GLN A 50 -2.00 -15.37 5.87
CA GLN A 50 -2.78 -15.53 7.09
C GLN A 50 -1.89 -15.85 8.30
N LYS A 51 -0.96 -16.80 8.16
CA LYS A 51 -0.01 -17.13 9.23
C LYS A 51 0.85 -15.92 9.62
N ARG A 52 1.31 -15.13 8.63
CA ARG A 52 2.09 -13.91 8.90
C ARG A 52 1.26 -12.84 9.60
N LYS A 53 -0.05 -12.75 9.31
CA LYS A 53 -0.97 -11.86 10.00
C LYS A 53 -1.12 -12.26 11.48
N GLU A 54 -1.30 -13.55 11.74
CA GLU A 54 -1.40 -14.11 13.10
C GLU A 54 -0.09 -13.97 13.89
N GLU A 55 1.08 -14.20 13.28
CA GLU A 55 2.38 -13.98 13.93
C GLU A 55 2.61 -12.51 14.32
N VAL A 56 2.17 -11.57 13.48
CA VAL A 56 2.22 -10.13 13.80
C VAL A 56 1.25 -9.79 14.93
N GLU A 57 0.08 -10.43 14.97
CA GLU A 57 -0.91 -10.23 16.02
C GLU A 57 -0.41 -10.77 17.39
N VAL A 58 0.18 -11.97 17.42
CA VAL A 58 0.74 -12.57 18.65
C VAL A 58 1.94 -11.78 19.20
N GLN A 59 2.83 -11.29 18.34
CA GLN A 59 3.95 -10.43 18.78
C GLN A 59 3.49 -9.13 19.45
N PHE A 60 2.29 -8.62 19.13
CA PHE A 60 1.72 -7.45 19.76
C PHE A 60 1.09 -7.72 21.14
N PHE A 61 0.74 -8.98 21.45
CA PHE A 61 0.11 -9.34 22.73
C PHE A 61 1.10 -9.83 23.80
N GLU A 62 2.29 -10.31 23.42
CA GLU A 62 3.29 -10.82 24.39
C GLU A 62 4.20 -9.74 25.01
N GLU A 63 4.24 -8.52 24.47
CA GLU A 63 4.85 -7.38 25.18
C GLU A 63 3.85 -6.83 26.21
N GLU A 64 3.91 -7.34 27.45
CA GLU A 64 3.28 -6.70 28.62
C GLU A 64 3.86 -5.30 28.83
N PHE A 65 3.21 -4.29 28.24
CA PHE A 65 3.49 -2.89 28.56
C PHE A 65 3.11 -2.64 30.03
N PRO A 66 4.01 -2.05 30.85
CA PRO A 66 3.65 -1.67 32.21
C PRO A 66 2.49 -0.67 32.18
N PRO A 67 1.51 -0.77 33.11
CA PRO A 67 0.32 0.06 33.06
C PRO A 67 0.69 1.53 33.26
N LEU A 68 0.51 2.34 32.21
CA LEU A 68 0.54 3.79 32.36
C LEU A 68 -0.67 4.22 33.20
N GLY A 69 -0.37 4.94 34.28
CA GLY A 69 -1.34 5.44 35.24
C GLY A 69 -2.54 6.14 34.61
N SER A 70 -3.65 6.07 35.33
CA SER A 70 -5.00 6.54 35.01
C SER A 70 -5.05 7.98 34.48
N SER A 71 -4.85 8.18 33.19
CA SER A 71 -5.39 9.32 32.43
C SER A 71 -5.19 9.09 30.93
N GLN A 72 -5.91 8.14 30.33
CA GLN A 72 -5.89 7.98 28.88
C GLN A 72 -7.30 7.73 28.35
N VAL A 73 -7.88 8.76 27.75
CA VAL A 73 -8.88 8.58 26.69
C VAL A 73 -8.12 8.76 25.38
N ALA A 74 -7.57 7.65 24.89
CA ALA A 74 -7.00 7.56 23.56
C ALA A 74 -7.95 6.72 22.70
N ARG A 75 -8.32 7.26 21.54
CA ARG A 75 -8.63 6.55 20.29
C ARG A 75 -8.80 7.64 19.21
N PRO A 76 -8.07 7.53 18.09
CA PRO A 76 -8.75 6.96 16.95
C PRO A 76 -7.88 6.02 16.11
N PHE A 77 -8.55 4.97 15.67
CA PHE A 77 -8.07 3.84 14.90
C PHE A 77 -8.42 4.11 13.42
N MET A 78 -7.49 3.89 12.49
CA MET A 78 -7.76 3.99 11.05
C MET A 78 -7.49 2.63 10.40
N GLU A 79 -8.57 1.90 10.11
CA GLU A 79 -8.59 0.66 9.32
C GLU A 79 -9.02 0.97 7.88
N ALA A 80 -8.46 0.24 6.93
CA ALA A 80 -8.86 0.31 5.52
C ALA A 80 -9.84 -0.83 5.23
N GLU A 81 -11.12 -0.51 5.05
CA GLU A 81 -12.15 -1.46 4.61
C GLU A 81 -13.01 -0.90 3.46
N ILE A 82 -13.51 -1.82 2.63
CA ILE A 82 -14.31 -1.59 1.42
C ILE A 82 -15.77 -1.93 1.76
N HIS A 83 -16.69 -0.95 1.71
CA HIS A 83 -18.09 -1.00 1.18
C HIS A 83 -19.08 0.02 1.82
N HIS A 84 -19.91 0.59 0.93
CA HIS A 84 -21.24 1.24 0.97
C HIS A 84 -21.77 2.15 2.12
N PHE A 85 -21.87 3.45 1.77
CA PHE A 85 -22.84 4.54 2.05
C PHE A 85 -23.66 4.63 3.36
N GLY A 86 -23.57 5.80 4.02
CA GLY A 86 -24.56 6.37 4.95
C GLY A 86 -24.13 7.75 5.51
N ASN A 87 -25.05 8.71 5.60
CA ASN A 87 -24.84 10.18 5.64
C ASN A 87 -24.79 10.85 7.05
N ALA A 88 -24.08 12.01 7.09
CA ALA A 88 -24.43 13.32 7.67
C ALA A 88 -24.19 13.75 9.16
N THR A 89 -23.37 14.82 9.27
CA THR A 89 -23.52 16.13 9.99
C THR A 89 -23.45 16.29 11.53
N SER A 90 -22.45 17.09 11.96
CA SER A 90 -22.54 18.38 12.72
C SER A 90 -21.44 18.53 13.79
N SER A 91 -20.73 19.67 13.79
CA SER A 91 -19.49 19.92 14.52
C SER A 91 -19.68 20.69 15.84
N PRO A 92 -19.05 20.29 16.97
CA PRO A 92 -18.96 21.11 18.17
C PRO A 92 -17.59 21.80 18.36
N LYS A 93 -17.66 22.95 19.04
CA LYS A 93 -16.65 23.99 19.27
C LYS A 93 -15.28 23.49 19.75
N VAL A 94 -14.22 23.98 19.09
CA VAL A 94 -12.80 23.65 19.33
C VAL A 94 -12.32 24.24 20.65
N ARG A 95 -12.01 23.38 21.63
CA ARG A 95 -11.17 23.74 22.79
C ARG A 95 -9.72 23.83 22.31
N LYS A 96 -8.93 24.80 22.80
CA LYS A 96 -7.49 24.90 22.50
C LYS A 96 -6.79 23.66 23.05
N ILE A 97 -6.51 22.71 22.17
CA ILE A 97 -5.72 21.51 22.46
C ILE A 97 -4.26 21.95 22.50
N THR A 98 -3.61 21.86 23.66
CA THR A 98 -2.16 21.96 23.77
C THR A 98 -1.55 20.82 22.95
N ASN A 99 -0.77 21.14 21.92
CA ASN A 99 -0.16 20.15 21.03
C ASN A 99 0.83 19.30 21.83
N GLN A 100 0.43 18.08 22.22
CA GLN A 100 1.28 17.09 22.91
C GLN A 100 2.02 16.19 21.91
N LEU A 101 1.94 16.48 20.61
CA LEU A 101 2.54 15.66 19.56
C LEU A 101 4.00 16.04 19.34
N TYR A 102 4.84 15.04 19.13
CA TYR A 102 6.27 15.24 18.87
C TYR A 102 6.47 15.75 17.44
N ASN A 103 6.79 17.04 17.32
CA ASN A 103 7.07 17.70 16.05
C ASN A 103 8.56 17.56 15.73
N VAL A 104 8.88 17.06 14.54
CA VAL A 104 10.25 16.93 14.03
C VAL A 104 10.43 17.73 12.76
N LYS A 105 11.63 18.27 12.57
CA LYS A 105 12.00 18.87 11.28
C LYS A 105 12.45 17.78 10.32
N VAL A 106 11.93 17.84 9.11
CA VAL A 106 12.25 16.92 8.02
C VAL A 106 12.82 17.72 6.87
N GLU A 107 13.96 17.30 6.34
CA GLU A 107 14.54 17.85 5.12
C GLU A 107 14.62 16.77 4.05
N PHE A 108 14.29 17.12 2.80
CA PHE A 108 14.28 16.23 1.66
C PHE A 108 15.44 16.56 0.70
N ASP A 109 16.16 15.51 0.33
CA ASP A 109 17.27 15.48 -0.60
C ASP A 109 16.91 14.51 -1.74
N ILE A 110 16.27 15.05 -2.78
CA ILE A 110 15.76 14.32 -3.94
C ILE A 110 16.59 14.71 -5.18
N PRO A 111 17.06 13.74 -6.00
CA PRO A 111 17.78 14.04 -7.22
C PRO A 111 17.02 15.02 -8.13
N ASP A 112 17.76 15.93 -8.77
CA ASP A 112 17.24 16.94 -9.71
C ASP A 112 16.22 17.92 -9.09
N CYS A 113 16.18 18.03 -7.76
CA CYS A 113 15.33 18.95 -7.01
C CYS A 113 16.17 19.75 -6.01
N SER A 114 15.80 21.01 -5.79
CA SER A 114 16.34 21.78 -4.67
C SER A 114 15.90 21.13 -3.34
N THR A 115 16.78 21.15 -2.34
CA THR A 115 16.44 20.67 -1.01
C THR A 115 15.30 21.50 -0.42
N PHE A 116 14.36 20.83 0.23
CA PHE A 116 13.21 21.47 0.88
C PHE A 116 12.88 20.77 2.19
N GLY A 117 12.23 21.47 3.12
CA GLY A 117 11.92 20.92 4.42
C GLY A 117 10.53 21.30 4.91
N THR A 118 10.03 20.54 5.88
CA THR A 118 8.70 20.68 6.47
C THR A 118 8.73 20.24 7.93
N THR A 119 7.68 20.59 8.68
CA THR A 119 7.47 20.06 10.03
C THR A 119 6.57 18.83 9.97
N ALA A 120 7.00 17.74 10.58
CA ALA A 120 6.25 16.50 10.63
C ALA A 120 5.88 16.10 12.07
N ILE A 121 4.80 15.36 12.20
CA ILE A 121 4.40 14.71 13.46
C ILE A 121 4.64 13.21 13.33
N ILE A 122 5.21 12.62 14.37
CA ILE A 122 5.26 11.16 14.51
C ILE A 122 3.87 10.68 14.96
N ASP A 123 3.13 10.04 14.06
CA ASP A 123 1.74 9.65 14.27
C ASP A 123 1.58 8.15 14.13
N THR A 124 1.61 7.43 15.26
CA THR A 124 1.38 5.97 15.33
C THR A 124 -0.03 5.56 14.92
N GLY A 125 -0.95 6.50 14.68
CA GLY A 125 -2.35 6.34 14.27
C GLY A 125 -2.68 6.48 12.77
N ALA A 126 -1.78 7.01 11.91
CA ALA A 126 -1.98 7.25 10.45
C ALA A 126 -1.35 6.32 9.38
N SER A 127 -2.06 5.39 8.70
CA SER A 127 -1.52 4.08 8.20
C SER A 127 -0.27 4.10 7.31
N ALA A 128 0.01 5.21 6.65
CA ALA A 128 1.23 5.49 5.92
C ALA A 128 1.68 6.93 6.16
N CYS A 129 2.97 7.21 5.89
CA CYS A 129 3.44 8.59 5.82
C CYS A 129 2.65 9.38 4.75
N CYS A 130 2.24 10.60 5.10
CA CYS A 130 1.59 11.51 4.19
C CYS A 130 2.10 12.93 4.38
N ILE A 131 2.00 13.73 3.33
CA ILE A 131 2.46 15.13 3.30
C ILE A 131 1.47 16.00 2.54
N ASN A 132 1.31 17.22 3.01
CA ASN A 132 0.48 18.21 2.36
C ASN A 132 1.12 18.60 1.02
N LYS A 133 0.43 18.32 -0.07
CA LYS A 133 0.94 18.58 -1.43
C LYS A 133 1.36 20.03 -1.64
N LYS A 134 0.76 20.98 -0.92
CA LYS A 134 1.02 22.42 -1.03
C LYS A 134 2.42 22.84 -0.59
N VAL A 135 3.06 22.07 0.29
CA VAL A 135 4.40 22.38 0.80
C VAL A 135 5.52 21.67 0.01
N VAL A 136 5.16 20.92 -1.02
CA VAL A 136 6.08 20.10 -1.80
C VAL A 136 6.32 20.73 -3.18
N PRO A 137 7.58 20.93 -3.60
CA PRO A 137 7.91 21.35 -4.96
C PRO A 137 7.36 20.37 -6.00
N LYS A 138 6.89 20.87 -7.16
CA LYS A 138 6.27 20.03 -8.19
C LYS A 138 7.24 19.00 -8.75
N GLU A 139 8.50 19.38 -8.87
CA GLU A 139 9.62 18.55 -9.31
C GLU A 139 9.88 17.36 -8.37
N ALA A 140 9.53 17.46 -7.09
CA ALA A 140 9.69 16.41 -6.09
C ALA A 140 8.53 15.40 -6.07
N LEU A 141 7.46 15.66 -6.83
CA LEU A 141 6.26 14.82 -6.90
C LEU A 141 6.30 13.89 -8.11
N GLU A 142 5.81 12.67 -7.92
CA GLU A 142 5.48 11.73 -9.00
C GLU A 142 4.01 11.28 -8.87
N PRO A 143 3.27 11.13 -9.99
CA PRO A 143 1.88 10.68 -9.94
C PRO A 143 1.79 9.24 -9.42
N LEU A 144 0.71 8.93 -8.73
CA LEU A 144 0.39 7.55 -8.38
C LEU A 144 -0.18 6.83 -9.60
N ILE A 145 0.15 5.53 -9.71
CA ILE A 145 -0.42 4.65 -10.74
C ILE A 145 -1.77 4.12 -10.27
N ASP A 146 -1.91 3.90 -8.96
CA ASP A 146 -3.10 3.33 -8.33
C ASP A 146 -3.92 4.41 -7.61
N ASP A 147 -5.24 4.19 -7.54
CA ASP A 147 -6.14 5.01 -6.75
C ASP A 147 -5.98 4.69 -5.26
N VAL A 148 -5.44 5.65 -4.50
CA VAL A 148 -5.23 5.52 -3.06
C VAL A 148 -6.10 6.53 -2.31
N PHE A 149 -6.84 6.05 -1.31
CA PHE A 149 -7.70 6.87 -0.46
C PHE A 149 -7.29 6.82 1.00
N PHE A 150 -7.34 7.97 1.66
CA PHE A 150 -7.11 8.15 3.08
C PHE A 150 -8.42 8.49 3.77
N ASN A 151 -8.80 7.69 4.76
CA ASN A 151 -10.00 7.88 5.56
C ASN A 151 -9.61 8.41 6.94
N GLY A 152 -9.74 9.72 7.15
CA GLY A 152 -9.69 10.31 8.48
C GLY A 152 -11.01 10.11 9.24
N LEU A 153 -11.03 10.49 10.52
CA LEU A 153 -12.21 10.38 11.40
C LEU A 153 -13.51 10.91 10.78
N ASN A 154 -13.42 12.01 10.03
CA ASN A 154 -14.58 12.72 9.49
C ASN A 154 -14.44 13.02 7.99
N SER A 155 -13.49 12.40 7.29
CA SER A 155 -13.21 12.78 5.90
C SER A 155 -12.54 11.67 5.10
N ARG A 156 -12.81 11.62 3.80
CA ARG A 156 -12.07 10.80 2.84
C ARG A 156 -11.37 11.69 1.82
N GLN A 157 -10.08 11.45 1.59
CA GLN A 157 -9.24 12.21 0.66
C GLN A 157 -8.52 11.25 -0.29
N GLN A 158 -8.37 11.63 -1.56
CA GLN A 158 -7.63 10.83 -2.54
C GLN A 158 -6.18 11.33 -2.62
N ALA A 159 -5.24 10.40 -2.52
CA ALA A 159 -3.86 10.67 -2.88
C ALA A 159 -3.70 10.56 -4.39
N THR A 160 -3.14 11.60 -5.00
CA THR A 160 -2.90 11.65 -6.44
C THR A 160 -1.41 11.53 -6.77
N HIS A 161 -0.54 11.84 -5.80
CA HIS A 161 0.90 11.87 -5.98
C HIS A 161 1.59 11.22 -4.80
N LYS A 162 2.86 10.89 -4.97
CA LYS A 162 3.81 10.54 -3.91
C LYS A 162 5.09 11.34 -4.09
N ILE A 163 5.88 11.39 -3.02
CA ILE A 163 7.24 11.95 -3.08
C ILE A 163 8.14 10.99 -3.86
N LYS A 164 8.97 11.54 -4.76
CA LYS A 164 9.98 10.79 -5.50
C LYS A 164 11.00 10.14 -4.55
N GLN A 165 11.70 9.14 -5.07
CA GLN A 165 12.79 8.49 -4.32
C GLN A 165 13.94 9.47 -4.04
N GLY A 166 14.56 9.30 -2.90
CA GLY A 166 15.66 10.15 -2.43
C GLY A 166 15.97 9.85 -0.98
N ASN A 167 16.57 10.81 -0.31
CA ASN A 167 16.83 10.75 1.11
C ASN A 167 16.06 11.82 1.84
N PHE A 168 15.73 11.56 3.10
CA PHE A 168 15.23 12.58 3.99
C PHE A 168 15.99 12.54 5.31
N LEU A 169 16.16 13.71 5.90
CA LEU A 169 16.91 13.93 7.12
C LEU A 169 15.93 14.26 8.24
N ILE A 170 16.06 13.57 9.36
CA ILE A 170 15.30 13.83 10.60
C ILE A 170 16.32 13.99 11.71
N GLU A 171 16.35 15.16 12.36
CA GLU A 171 17.25 15.44 13.50
C GLU A 171 18.71 15.03 13.23
N GLY A 172 19.23 15.36 12.04
CA GLY A 172 20.60 15.04 11.61
C GLY A 172 20.83 13.61 11.11
N ASN A 173 19.84 12.73 11.20
CA ASN A 173 19.93 11.36 10.71
C ASN A 173 19.39 11.24 9.28
N LYS A 174 20.16 10.65 8.38
CA LYS A 174 19.79 10.47 6.97
C LYS A 174 19.16 9.10 6.75
N PHE A 175 17.99 9.09 6.12
CA PHE A 175 17.25 7.89 5.79
C PHE A 175 16.82 7.90 4.33
N ARG A 176 16.55 6.73 3.77
CA ARG A 176 15.86 6.64 2.48
C ARG A 176 14.41 7.11 2.66
N ILE A 177 13.91 7.89 1.70
CA ILE A 177 12.50 8.31 1.68
C ILE A 177 11.60 7.06 1.65
N PRO A 178 10.74 6.85 2.68
CA PRO A 178 9.69 5.85 2.62
C PRO A 178 8.64 6.26 1.59
N ILE A 179 7.66 5.41 1.29
CA ILE A 179 6.53 5.85 0.47
C ILE A 179 5.79 6.95 1.24
N ILE A 180 5.80 8.19 0.73
CA ILE A 180 5.08 9.32 1.31
C ILE A 180 4.03 9.76 0.30
N TYR A 181 2.76 9.65 0.68
CA TYR A 181 1.64 10.05 -0.16
C TYR A 181 1.40 11.55 -0.05
N ALA A 182 1.20 12.20 -1.19
CA ALA A 182 0.99 13.64 -1.27
C ALA A 182 -0.44 13.96 -1.73
N PHE A 183 -1.17 14.71 -0.90
CA PHE A 183 -2.52 15.20 -1.18
C PHE A 183 -2.81 16.48 -0.40
N ASP A 184 -3.91 17.15 -0.72
CA ASP A 184 -4.34 18.34 -0.01
C ASP A 184 -4.86 17.97 1.38
N MET A 185 -3.95 17.91 2.35
CA MET A 185 -4.28 17.68 3.75
C MET A 185 -5.07 18.88 4.28
N ASN A 186 -6.34 18.67 4.60
CA ASN A 186 -7.18 19.65 5.28
C ASN A 186 -6.96 19.58 6.79
N ASP A 187 -5.78 20.00 7.27
CA ASP A 187 -5.53 20.11 8.70
C ASP A 187 -5.61 21.58 9.16
N SER A 188 -6.60 21.88 9.99
CA SER A 188 -6.78 23.18 10.64
C SER A 188 -5.63 23.56 11.57
N ASN A 189 -4.78 22.60 11.95
CA ASN A 189 -3.72 22.80 12.93
C ASN A 189 -2.34 23.07 12.29
N GLY A 190 -2.27 23.21 10.96
CA GLY A 190 -1.01 23.50 10.27
C GLY A 190 -0.04 22.32 10.25
N ILE A 191 -0.56 21.09 10.34
CA ILE A 191 0.24 19.87 10.21
C ILE A 191 0.53 19.66 8.73
N GLU A 192 1.80 19.70 8.38
CA GLU A 192 2.25 19.59 6.99
C GLU A 192 2.61 18.16 6.61
N MET A 193 3.01 17.33 7.57
CA MET A 193 3.42 15.95 7.33
C MET A 193 3.14 15.04 8.53
N LEU A 194 2.73 13.80 8.23
CA LEU A 194 2.66 12.71 9.19
C LEU A 194 3.72 11.65 8.85
N ILE A 195 4.51 11.27 9.84
CA ILE A 195 5.44 10.13 9.79
C ILE A 195 4.80 8.97 10.54
N ARG A 196 4.53 7.83 9.87
CA ARG A 196 4.11 6.58 10.53
C ARG A 196 5.00 5.40 10.16
N ALA A 197 4.38 4.23 10.13
CA ALA A 197 4.95 2.96 10.47
C ALA A 197 5.51 2.29 9.24
N ASN A 198 5.16 2.74 8.03
CA ASN A 198 5.96 2.38 6.86
C ASN A 198 7.41 2.88 7.04
N PHE A 199 7.62 4.06 7.63
CA PHE A 199 8.93 4.50 8.05
C PHE A 199 9.41 3.77 9.32
N LEU A 200 8.64 3.78 10.41
CA LEU A 200 9.09 3.18 11.69
C LEU A 200 9.36 1.66 11.60
N ARG A 201 8.63 0.91 10.76
CA ARG A 201 8.92 -0.51 10.48
C ARG A 201 10.21 -0.67 9.68
N SER A 202 10.49 0.24 8.74
CA SER A 202 11.76 0.23 7.98
C SER A 202 12.98 0.44 8.87
N MET A 203 12.77 1.06 10.05
CA MET A 203 13.77 1.29 11.10
C MET A 203 13.98 0.08 12.03
N LYS A 204 13.40 -1.10 11.74
CA LYS A 204 13.46 -2.30 12.60
C LYS A 204 12.98 -2.05 14.05
N GLY A 205 11.94 -1.22 14.22
CA GLY A 205 11.22 -1.11 15.49
C GLY A 205 11.67 -0.01 16.44
N GLY A 206 12.50 0.97 16.04
CA GLY A 206 12.74 2.13 16.90
C GLY A 206 13.51 3.28 16.28
N ILE A 207 13.12 4.50 16.65
CA ILE A 207 14.00 5.66 16.72
C ILE A 207 14.64 5.57 18.12
N ARG A 208 15.98 5.40 18.18
CA ARG A 208 16.73 5.32 19.45
C ARG A 208 17.32 6.67 19.79
#